data_AF-A0A5K1GQW2-F1
#
_entry.id   AF-A0A5K1GQW2-F1
#
_cell.length_a   1.000
_cell.length_b   1.000
_cell.length_c   1.000
_cell.angle_alpha   90.00
_cell.angle_beta   90.00
_cell.angle_gamma   90.00
#
_symmetry.space_group_name_H-M   'P 1'
#
loop_
_entity.id
_entity.type
_entity.pdbx_description
1 polymer ?
#
loop_
_entity_poly.entity_id
_entity_poly.type
_entity_poly.pdbx_seq_one_letter_code
_entity_poly.pdbx_strand_id
1 'polypeptide(L)'
;REKPWMTQLAAVACLSLAAKVEETQVPLLLDLQVEEAQYVFEAKTIQRMELLILSSLEWKMHPVTPLSFIDHIIRRLGMRTHQHWEFFRRCERLLLSLIT
;
A
#
# COMPACT_ATOMS: atom_id res chain seq x y z
N ARG A 1 -3.28 20.60 19.05
CA ARG A 1 -4.43 19.68 19.18
C ARG A 1 -4.28 18.63 18.10
N GLU A 2 -4.04 17.38 18.47
CA GLU A 2 -4.00 16.26 17.52
C GLU A 2 -5.41 16.04 16.95
N LYS A 3 -5.47 15.79 15.65
CA LYS A 3 -6.73 15.49 14.94
C LYS A 3 -6.61 14.07 14.38
N PRO A 4 -6.96 13.03 15.16
CA PRO A 4 -6.76 11.63 14.75
C PRO A 4 -7.46 11.28 13.44
N TRP A 5 -8.59 11.93 13.14
CA TRP A 5 -9.29 11.79 11.86
C TRP A 5 -8.43 12.17 10.64
N MET A 6 -7.46 13.09 10.78
CA MET A 6 -6.59 13.48 9.67
C MET A 6 -5.65 12.33 9.30
N THR A 7 -5.07 11.68 10.30
CA THR A 7 -4.19 10.51 10.10
C THR A 7 -4.97 9.37 9.45
N GLN A 8 -6.20 9.11 9.90
CA GLN A 8 -7.03 8.06 9.31
C GLN A 8 -7.41 8.41 7.86
N LEU A 9 -7.81 9.65 7.57
CA LEU A 9 -8.13 10.09 6.20
C LEU A 9 -6.92 9.96 5.27
N ALA A 10 -5.72 10.34 5.76
CA ALA A 10 -4.49 10.18 5.00
C ALA A 10 -4.17 8.70 4.75
N ALA A 11 -4.33 7.82 5.76
CA ALA A 11 -4.10 6.39 5.61
C ALA A 11 -5.05 5.76 4.56
N VAL A 12 -6.34 6.05 4.63
CA VAL A 12 -7.34 5.56 3.66
C VAL A 12 -7.04 6.06 2.25
N ALA A 13 -6.66 7.34 2.10
CA ALA A 13 -6.29 7.91 0.80
C ALA A 13 -5.01 7.29 0.24
N CYS A 14 -3.99 7.05 1.08
CA CYS A 14 -2.77 6.34 0.69
C CYS A 14 -3.07 4.90 0.22
N LEU A 15 -3.92 4.17 0.96
CA LEU A 15 -4.36 2.83 0.58
C LEU A 15 -5.12 2.83 -0.75
N SER A 16 -6.02 3.79 -0.95
CA SER A 16 -6.75 3.89 -2.23
C SER A 16 -5.82 4.21 -3.39
N LEU A 17 -4.85 5.11 -3.21
CA LEU A 17 -3.85 5.41 -4.22
C LEU A 17 -2.97 4.20 -4.54
N ALA A 18 -2.46 3.50 -3.53
CA ALA A 18 -1.66 2.30 -3.72
C ALA A 18 -2.45 1.22 -4.49
N ALA A 19 -3.71 0.98 -4.13
CA ALA A 19 -4.56 0.04 -4.82
C ALA A 19 -4.80 0.44 -6.29
N LYS A 20 -5.00 1.74 -6.58
CA LYS A 20 -5.16 2.23 -7.96
C LYS A 20 -3.90 2.08 -8.83
N VAL A 21 -2.71 2.04 -8.20
CA VAL A 21 -1.43 1.94 -8.92
C VAL A 21 -1.02 0.48 -9.12
N GLU A 22 -1.21 -0.37 -8.11
CA GLU A 22 -0.63 -1.71 -8.08
C GLU A 22 -1.66 -2.83 -8.35
N GLU A 23 -2.97 -2.60 -8.14
CA GLU A 23 -3.98 -3.64 -8.29
C GLU A 23 -4.67 -3.64 -9.66
N THR A 24 -4.92 -4.84 -10.19
CA THR A 24 -5.69 -5.02 -11.43
C THR A 24 -7.19 -4.78 -11.23
N GLN A 25 -7.70 -5.05 -10.03
CA GLN A 25 -9.09 -4.83 -9.63
C GLN A 25 -9.08 -4.00 -8.35
N VAL A 26 -9.39 -2.71 -8.50
CA VAL A 26 -9.36 -1.77 -7.38
C VAL A 26 -10.55 -2.05 -6.45
N PRO A 27 -10.34 -2.28 -5.14
CA PRO A 27 -11.41 -2.45 -4.17
C PRO A 27 -12.25 -1.17 -4.01
N LEU A 28 -13.46 -1.29 -3.48
CA LEU A 28 -14.30 -0.12 -3.26
C LEU A 28 -13.73 0.75 -2.12
N LEU A 29 -13.95 2.07 -2.21
CA LEU A 29 -13.54 3.01 -1.16
C LEU A 29 -14.16 2.71 0.21
N LEU A 30 -15.31 2.01 0.22
CA LEU A 30 -15.95 1.57 1.46
C LEU A 30 -15.16 0.42 2.10
N ASP A 31 -14.69 -0.54 1.30
CA ASP A 31 -13.93 -1.70 1.77
C ASP A 31 -12.55 -1.30 2.33
N LEU A 32 -12.00 -0.19 1.85
CA LEU A 32 -10.75 0.39 2.35
C LEU A 32 -10.89 1.09 3.72
N GLN A 33 -12.12 1.36 4.15
CA GLN A 33 -12.41 1.96 5.45
C GLN A 33 -12.78 0.83 6.42
N VAL A 34 -11.76 0.27 7.10
CA VAL A 34 -11.84 -0.89 8.01
C VAL A 34 -12.99 -0.75 9.02
N GLU A 35 -13.65 -1.86 9.37
CA GLU A 35 -14.84 -1.90 10.26
C GLU A 35 -14.67 -1.22 11.63
N GLU A 36 -13.44 -1.06 12.13
CA GLU A 36 -13.12 -0.37 13.40
C GLU A 36 -12.79 1.13 13.24
N ALA A 37 -12.94 1.67 12.03
CA ALA A 37 -12.74 3.07 11.72
C ALA A 37 -13.62 3.97 12.60
N GLN A 38 -13.01 4.79 13.47
CA GLN A 38 -13.73 5.82 14.24
C GLN A 38 -14.43 6.85 13.35
N TYR A 39 -13.95 7.01 12.11
CA TYR A 39 -14.46 7.99 11.15
C TYR A 39 -14.74 7.32 9.80
N VAL A 40 -15.90 7.60 9.22
CA VAL A 40 -16.25 7.22 7.84
C VAL A 40 -16.26 8.48 7.00
N PHE A 41 -15.56 8.44 5.86
CA PHE A 41 -15.38 9.56 4.97
C PHE A 41 -16.13 9.35 3.65
N GLU A 42 -16.75 10.43 3.17
CA GLU A 42 -17.32 10.47 1.83
C GLU A 42 -16.23 10.31 0.77
N ALA A 43 -16.57 9.67 -0.35
CA ALA A 43 -15.67 9.47 -1.48
C ALA A 43 -15.04 10.79 -1.97
N LYS A 44 -15.81 11.88 -1.99
CA LYS A 44 -15.32 13.21 -2.39
C LYS A 44 -14.22 13.74 -1.45
N THR A 45 -14.33 13.45 -0.16
CA THR A 45 -13.33 13.84 0.83
C THR A 45 -12.05 13.04 0.66
N ILE A 46 -12.16 11.74 0.42
CA ILE A 46 -11.03 10.87 0.11
C ILE A 46 -10.33 11.35 -1.17
N GLN A 47 -11.06 11.58 -2.26
CA GLN A 47 -10.50 12.08 -3.53
C GLN A 47 -9.73 13.41 -3.37
N ARG A 48 -10.23 14.33 -2.52
CA ARG A 48 -9.50 15.58 -2.23
C ARG A 48 -8.17 15.32 -1.52
N MET A 49 -8.16 14.38 -0.58
CA MET A 49 -6.94 13.96 0.09
C MET A 49 -5.98 13.24 -0.86
N GLU A 50 -6.48 12.39 -1.76
CA GLU A 50 -5.67 11.74 -2.79
C GLU A 50 -4.95 12.77 -3.67
N LEU A 51 -5.66 13.80 -4.15
CA LEU A 51 -5.07 14.87 -4.94
C LEU A 51 -4.01 15.66 -4.15
N LEU A 52 -4.21 15.87 -2.86
CA LEU A 52 -3.23 16.51 -1.97
C LEU A 52 -1.97 15.63 -1.83
N ILE A 53 -2.13 14.33 -1.64
CA ILE A 53 -1.01 13.38 -1.54
C ILE A 53 -0.24 13.33 -2.87
N LEU A 54 -0.97 13.19 -3.99
CA LEU A 54 -0.37 13.18 -5.33
C LEU A 54 0.43 14.45 -5.61
N SER A 55 -0.12 15.62 -5.31
CA SER A 55 0.60 16.88 -5.50
C SER A 55 1.81 17.00 -4.59
N SER A 56 1.70 16.57 -3.33
CA SER A 56 2.81 16.57 -2.35
C SER A 56 3.93 15.61 -2.73
N LEU A 57 3.62 14.49 -3.40
CA LEU A 57 4.57 13.52 -3.91
C LEU A 57 5.05 13.85 -5.33
N GLU A 58 4.65 14.99 -5.91
CA GLU A 58 4.93 15.35 -7.31
C GLU A 58 4.52 14.25 -8.30
N TRP A 59 3.43 13.53 -8.00
CA TRP A 59 2.91 12.39 -8.77
C TRP A 59 3.87 11.18 -8.87
N LYS A 60 4.91 11.13 -8.03
CA LYS A 60 5.87 10.01 -7.97
C LYS A 60 5.28 8.85 -7.16
N MET A 61 4.40 8.08 -7.80
CA MET A 61 3.58 7.05 -7.15
C MET A 61 4.14 5.63 -7.22
N HIS A 62 5.26 5.43 -7.90
CA HIS A 62 5.91 4.12 -8.01
C HIS A 62 7.30 4.16 -7.34
N PRO A 63 7.36 4.24 -6.00
CA PRO A 63 8.63 4.20 -5.30
C PRO A 63 9.25 2.81 -5.46
N VAL A 64 10.58 2.78 -5.59
CA VAL A 64 11.29 1.50 -5.54
C VAL A 64 11.20 0.98 -4.11
N THR A 65 10.57 -0.18 -3.93
CA THR A 65 10.44 -0.83 -2.62
C THR A 65 11.40 -2.02 -2.54
N PRO A 66 11.71 -2.55 -1.34
CA PRO A 66 12.49 -3.78 -1.22
C PRO A 66 11.90 -4.95 -2.02
N LEU A 67 10.56 -4.99 -2.20
CA LEU A 67 9.87 -5.99 -3.02
C LEU A 67 10.31 -5.93 -4.50
N SER A 68 10.59 -4.73 -5.03
CA SER A 68 11.04 -4.53 -6.42
C SER A 68 12.33 -5.27 -6.74
N PHE A 69 13.17 -5.58 -5.75
CA PHE A 69 14.44 -6.30 -5.93
C PHE A 69 14.33 -7.80 -5.70
N ILE A 70 13.21 -8.31 -5.17
CA ILE A 70 13.11 -9.72 -4.77
C ILE A 70 13.29 -10.66 -5.97
N ASP A 71 12.61 -10.39 -7.09
CA ASP A 71 12.76 -11.21 -8.31
C ASP A 71 14.23 -11.24 -8.79
N HIS A 72 14.91 -10.10 -8.75
CA HIS A 72 16.33 -10.01 -9.11
C HIS A 72 17.21 -10.87 -8.17
N ILE A 73 16.99 -10.78 -6.86
CA ILE A 73 17.73 -11.56 -5.85
C ILE A 73 17.49 -13.06 -6.06
N ILE A 74 16.23 -13.46 -6.26
CA ILE A 74 15.82 -14.84 -6.49
C ILE A 74 16.54 -15.44 -7.71
N ARG A 75 16.56 -14.72 -8.83
CA ARG A 75 17.25 -15.15 -10.06
C ARG A 75 18.75 -15.26 -9.86
N ARG A 76 19.35 -14.28 -9.18
CA ARG A 76 20.81 -14.25 -8.93
C ARG A 76 21.27 -15.38 -8.02
N LEU A 77 20.45 -15.80 -7.06
CA LEU A 77 20.76 -16.91 -6.15
C LEU A 77 20.53 -18.29 -6.79
N GLY A 78 20.05 -18.37 -8.03
CA GLY A 78 19.89 -19.63 -8.75
C GLY A 78 18.88 -20.59 -8.11
N MET A 79 17.95 -20.07 -7.30
CA MET A 79 16.96 -20.91 -6.63
C MET A 79 16.08 -21.60 -7.70
N ARG A 80 15.54 -22.79 -7.42
CA ARG A 80 14.58 -23.45 -8.33
C ARG A 80 13.17 -22.89 -8.11
N THR A 81 12.31 -22.92 -9.13
CA THR A 81 10.96 -22.31 -9.14
C THR A 81 10.09 -22.63 -7.91
N HIS A 82 10.26 -23.80 -7.28
CA HIS A 82 9.53 -24.15 -6.05
C HIS A 82 10.06 -23.40 -4.80
N GLN A 83 11.38 -23.22 -4.68
CA GLN A 83 12.00 -22.51 -3.55
C GLN A 83 11.77 -20.98 -3.63
N HIS A 84 11.41 -20.47 -4.82
CA HIS A 84 11.11 -19.05 -5.06
C HIS A 84 9.88 -18.59 -4.27
N TRP A 85 8.80 -19.36 -4.31
CA TRP A 85 7.55 -19.03 -3.63
C TRP A 85 7.69 -19.03 -2.11
N GLU A 86 8.47 -19.96 -1.55
CA GLU A 86 8.73 -20.02 -0.12
C GLU A 86 9.59 -18.84 0.34
N PHE A 87 10.61 -18.49 -0.43
CA PHE A 87 11.45 -17.32 -0.16
C PHE A 87 10.66 -16.03 -0.24
N PHE A 88 9.87 -15.84 -1.32
CA PHE A 88 8.99 -14.68 -1.49
C PHE A 88 8.03 -14.55 -0.30
N ARG A 89 7.33 -15.62 0.07
CA ARG A 89 6.44 -15.61 1.25
C ARG A 89 7.17 -15.37 2.57
N ARG A 90 8.46 -15.68 2.67
CA ARG A 90 9.25 -15.39 3.86
C ARG A 90 9.63 -13.91 3.91
N CYS A 91 10.04 -13.33 2.79
CA CYS A 91 10.30 -11.90 2.66
C CYS A 91 9.03 -11.07 2.93
N GLU A 92 7.90 -11.47 2.34
CA GLU A 92 6.60 -10.84 2.56
C GLU A 92 6.22 -10.85 4.05
N ARG A 93 6.30 -12.02 4.70
CA ARG A 93 6.02 -12.13 6.14
C ARG A 93 6.95 -11.27 7.00
N LEU A 94 8.24 -11.21 6.67
CA LEU A 94 9.20 -10.37 7.39
C LEU A 94 8.89 -8.87 7.21
N LEU A 95 8.55 -8.45 5.99
CA LEU A 95 8.14 -7.07 5.72
C LEU A 95 6.84 -6.72 6.46
N LEU A 96 5.85 -7.60 6.45
CA LEU A 96 4.62 -7.41 7.22
C LEU A 96 4.92 -7.27 8.72
N SER A 97 5.79 -8.13 9.27
CA SER A 97 6.18 -8.05 10.70
C SER A 97 6.97 -6.81 11.09
N LEU A 98 7.50 -6.05 10.13
CA LEU A 98 8.16 -4.76 10.38
C LEU A 98 7.15 -3.61 10.38
N ILE A 99 5.99 -3.80 9.74
CA ILE A 99 4.94 -2.78 9.58
C ILE A 99 3.85 -2.94 10.66
N THR A 100 3.60 -4.16 11.13
CA THR A 100 2.69 -4.49 12.25
C THR A 100 3.41 -4.63 13.58
#